data_AF-A0A3C1EEF6-F1
#
_entry.id   AF-A0A3C1EEF6-F1
#
_cell.length_a   1.000
_cell.length_b   1.000
_cell.length_c   1.000
_cell.angle_alpha   90.00
_cell.angle_beta   90.00
_cell.angle_gamma   90.00
#
_symmetry.space_group_name_H-M   'P 1'
#
loop_
_entity.id
_entity.type
_entity.pdbx_description
1 polymer ?
#
loop_
_entity_poly.entity_id
_entity_poly.type
_entity_poly.pdbx_seq_one_letter_code
_entity_poly.pdbx_strand_id
1 'polypeptide(L)'
;MGVNLKQIYGQTEISGISCIHREGDINFDSVGKPIPETEIRLSDSGEILSRSPSVFLGYYKNPEETEKTLSDGWLHSGDAGYFTKDGHLVVIDRVKDVMHLNDGTRFSPQFIENKLKFSPYIKECVCLGNQRDFIASMICIDYPNVGKWA
;
A
#
# COMPACT_ATOMS: atom_id res chain seq x y z
N MET A 1 26.11 8.17 3.24
CA MET A 1 25.47 9.48 3.55
C MET A 1 24.22 9.20 4.37
N GLY A 2 24.06 9.83 5.53
CA GLY A 2 22.84 9.69 6.33
C GLY A 2 21.79 10.70 5.86
N VAL A 3 20.90 10.27 4.97
CA VAL A 3 19.74 11.06 4.54
C VAL A 3 18.53 10.56 5.30
N ASN A 4 17.86 11.44 6.03
CA ASN A 4 16.63 11.12 6.75
C ASN A 4 15.48 10.98 5.75
N LEU A 5 15.31 9.76 5.24
CA LEU A 5 14.26 9.44 4.27
C LEU A 5 12.93 9.22 5.00
N LYS A 6 11.90 9.92 4.55
CA LYS A 6 10.53 9.78 5.05
C LYS A 6 9.65 9.29 3.93
N GLN A 7 8.85 8.27 4.20
CA GLN A 7 7.85 7.82 3.25
C GLN A 7 6.58 8.63 3.44
N ILE A 8 5.90 8.89 2.32
CA ILE A 8 4.61 9.54 2.26
C ILE A 8 3.64 8.63 1.51
N TYR A 9 2.36 8.79 1.79
CA TYR A 9 1.27 8.27 0.97
C TYR A 9 0.28 9.37 0.67
N GLY A 10 -0.38 9.24 -0.48
CA GLY A 10 -1.13 10.32 -1.05
C GLY A 10 -1.49 10.06 -2.50
N GLN A 11 -2.44 10.84 -3.00
CA GLN A 11 -2.89 10.81 -4.40
C GLN A 11 -3.35 12.20 -4.83
N THR A 12 -3.57 12.39 -6.13
CA THR A 12 -3.98 13.68 -6.70
C THR A 12 -5.29 14.18 -6.09
N GLU A 13 -6.20 13.27 -5.82
CA GLU A 13 -7.54 13.49 -5.28
C GLU A 13 -7.54 13.98 -3.82
N ILE A 14 -6.41 13.91 -3.11
CA ILE A 14 -6.21 14.50 -1.77
C ILE A 14 -5.11 15.58 -1.78
N SER A 15 -4.86 16.18 -2.94
CA SER A 15 -3.86 17.25 -3.11
C SER A 15 -2.44 16.83 -2.71
N GLY A 16 -2.08 15.56 -2.95
CA GLY A 16 -0.78 15.02 -2.58
C GLY A 16 -0.88 14.21 -1.30
N ILE A 17 -0.28 14.68 -0.21
CA ILE A 17 0.05 13.85 0.97
C ILE A 17 -1.17 13.68 1.90
N SER A 18 -1.46 12.44 2.27
CA SER A 18 -2.42 12.07 3.34
C SER A 18 -1.73 11.48 4.58
N CYS A 19 -0.61 10.75 4.38
CA CYS A 19 0.20 10.18 5.45
C CYS A 19 1.68 10.52 5.28
N ILE A 20 2.39 10.63 6.39
CA ILE A 20 3.84 10.83 6.42
C ILE A 20 4.47 10.21 7.66
N HIS A 21 5.70 9.72 7.54
CA HIS A 21 6.53 9.43 8.71
C HIS A 21 6.92 10.70 9.46
N ARG A 22 6.87 10.67 10.80
CA ARG A 22 7.28 11.80 11.64
C ARG A 22 8.72 11.64 12.09
N GLU A 23 9.32 12.74 12.54
CA GLU A 23 10.68 12.70 13.10
C GLU A 23 10.72 11.75 14.30
N GLY A 24 11.68 10.82 14.30
CA GLY A 24 11.80 9.80 15.35
C GLY A 24 10.70 8.70 15.35
N ASP A 25 9.75 8.73 14.41
CA ASP A 25 8.66 7.76 14.27
C ASP A 25 8.63 7.22 12.83
N ILE A 26 9.63 6.37 12.52
CA ILE A 26 9.86 5.76 11.21
C ILE A 26 9.60 4.26 11.34
N ASN A 27 8.71 3.75 10.49
CA ASN A 27 8.54 2.31 10.30
C ASN A 27 8.70 2.00 8.81
N PHE A 28 9.76 1.26 8.47
CA PHE A 28 10.17 0.95 7.09
C PHE A 28 9.14 0.16 6.29
N ASP A 29 8.17 -0.47 6.94
CA ASP A 29 7.11 -1.22 6.28
C ASP A 29 5.85 -0.38 6.04
N SER A 30 5.87 0.91 6.38
CA SER A 30 4.68 1.77 6.41
C SER A 30 4.89 3.11 5.72
N VAL A 31 3.80 3.86 5.54
CA VAL A 31 3.81 5.23 4.99
C VAL A 31 3.60 6.28 6.09
N GLY A 32 3.72 5.87 7.35
CA GLY A 32 3.54 6.74 8.50
C GLY A 32 2.08 6.88 8.92
N LYS A 33 1.75 8.05 9.45
CA LYS A 33 0.47 8.34 10.07
C LYS A 33 -0.23 9.49 9.33
N PRO A 34 -1.56 9.61 9.44
CA PRO A 34 -2.30 10.70 8.82
C PRO A 34 -1.72 12.07 9.22
N ILE A 35 -1.62 12.99 8.25
CA ILE A 35 -1.25 14.38 8.51
C ILE A 35 -2.36 15.11 9.31
N PRO A 36 -2.09 16.27 9.92
CA PRO A 36 -3.12 17.04 10.60
C PRO A 36 -4.36 17.26 9.71
N GLU A 37 -5.54 17.25 10.33
CA GLU A 37 -6.84 17.44 9.65
C GLU A 37 -7.19 16.36 8.61
N THR A 38 -6.43 15.26 8.56
CA THR A 38 -6.72 14.10 7.72
C THR A 38 -7.17 12.93 8.58
N GLU A 39 -8.37 12.45 8.32
CA GLU A 39 -8.90 11.21 8.87
C GLU A 39 -8.70 10.08 7.86
N ILE A 40 -8.23 8.93 8.33
CA ILE A 40 -8.13 7.71 7.53
C ILE A 40 -8.82 6.58 8.27
N ARG A 41 -9.62 5.81 7.53
CA ARG A 41 -10.18 4.53 7.99
C ARG A 41 -10.07 3.49 6.88
N LEU A 42 -10.33 2.24 7.24
CA LEU A 42 -10.39 1.13 6.29
C LEU A 42 -11.85 0.74 6.09
N SER A 43 -12.24 0.48 4.84
CA SER A 43 -13.52 -0.17 4.55
C SER A 43 -13.50 -1.65 4.96
N ASP A 44 -14.65 -2.33 4.88
CA ASP A 44 -14.74 -3.78 5.11
C ASP A 44 -13.89 -4.60 4.10
N SER A 45 -13.67 -4.06 2.90
CA SER A 45 -12.76 -4.62 1.89
C SER A 45 -11.30 -4.25 2.11
N GLY A 46 -10.98 -3.46 3.14
CA GLY A 46 -9.63 -3.01 3.46
C GLY A 46 -9.17 -1.84 2.58
N GLU A 47 -10.09 -1.20 1.86
CA GLU A 47 -9.80 0.02 1.09
C GLU A 47 -9.48 1.18 2.04
N ILE A 48 -8.47 1.97 1.69
CA ILE A 48 -8.09 3.18 2.42
C ILE A 48 -9.06 4.30 2.07
N LEU A 49 -9.87 4.69 3.05
CA LEU A 49 -10.80 5.81 2.94
C LEU A 49 -10.20 7.02 3.62
N SER A 50 -10.19 8.16 2.93
CA SER A 50 -9.63 9.41 3.46
C SER A 50 -10.68 10.52 3.55
N ARG A 51 -10.64 11.33 4.59
CA ARG A 51 -11.44 12.57 4.70
C ARG A 51 -10.53 13.69 5.17
N SER A 52 -10.48 14.77 4.40
CA SER A 52 -9.58 15.89 4.64
C SER A 52 -10.08 17.14 3.89
N PRO A 53 -9.79 18.37 4.38
CA PRO A 53 -9.98 19.59 3.61
C PRO A 53 -9.22 19.59 2.26
N SER A 54 -8.19 18.74 2.11
CA SER A 54 -7.39 18.61 0.89
C SER A 54 -8.03 17.73 -0.19
N VAL A 55 -9.17 17.08 0.10
CA VAL A 55 -9.89 16.28 -0.89
C VAL A 55 -10.43 17.19 -2.00
N PHE A 56 -10.19 16.81 -3.25
CA PHE A 56 -10.66 17.55 -4.42
C PHE A 56 -12.19 17.63 -4.50
N LEU A 57 -12.71 18.49 -5.38
CA LEU A 57 -14.16 18.62 -5.59
C LEU A 57 -14.73 17.57 -6.56
N GLY A 58 -13.88 16.79 -7.22
CA GLY A 58 -14.25 15.82 -8.23
C GLY A 58 -13.48 15.93 -9.53
N TYR A 59 -13.75 14.99 -10.43
CA TYR A 59 -13.15 14.94 -11.75
C TYR A 59 -13.84 15.88 -12.74
N TYR A 60 -13.06 16.57 -13.56
CA TYR A 60 -13.59 17.51 -14.54
C TYR A 60 -14.46 16.80 -15.59
N LYS A 61 -15.71 17.27 -15.73
CA LYS A 61 -16.72 16.72 -16.66
C LYS A 61 -16.99 15.22 -16.49
N ASN A 62 -16.73 14.68 -15.31
CA ASN A 62 -16.96 13.27 -15.03
C ASN A 62 -17.66 13.10 -13.66
N PRO A 63 -18.97 13.43 -13.58
CA PRO A 63 -19.73 13.33 -12.34
C PRO A 63 -19.88 11.88 -11.87
N GLU A 64 -19.98 10.92 -12.79
CA GLU A 64 -20.12 9.50 -12.46
C GLU A 64 -18.89 8.97 -11.70
N GLU A 65 -17.67 9.22 -12.20
CA GLU A 65 -16.46 8.83 -11.47
C GLU A 65 -16.28 9.66 -10.20
N THR A 66 -16.75 10.91 -10.18
CA THR A 66 -16.72 11.74 -8.96
C THR A 66 -17.55 11.13 -7.85
N GLU A 67 -18.78 10.69 -8.14
CA GLU A 67 -19.68 10.06 -7.15
C GLU A 67 -19.16 8.69 -6.68
N LYS A 68 -18.46 7.95 -7.56
CA LYS A 68 -17.78 6.70 -7.17
C LYS A 68 -16.60 6.95 -6.25
N THR A 69 -15.79 7.97 -6.55
CA THR A 69 -14.57 8.28 -5.78
C THR A 69 -14.86 9.06 -4.49
N LEU A 70 -15.90 9.89 -4.48
CA LEU A 70 -16.35 10.67 -3.32
C LEU A 70 -17.73 10.18 -2.88
N SER A 71 -17.76 9.36 -1.84
CA SER A 71 -19.00 8.78 -1.32
C SER A 71 -19.07 8.91 0.19
N ASP A 72 -20.25 9.26 0.72
CA ASP A 72 -20.50 9.44 2.16
C ASP A 72 -19.51 10.38 2.88
N GLY A 73 -18.98 11.38 2.17
CA GLY A 73 -17.97 12.32 2.69
C GLY A 73 -16.56 11.73 2.81
N TRP A 74 -16.30 10.59 2.19
CA TRP A 74 -15.00 9.93 2.12
C TRP A 74 -14.49 9.85 0.68
N LEU A 75 -13.18 10.00 0.53
CA LEU A 75 -12.43 9.68 -0.66
C LEU A 75 -12.08 8.20 -0.65
N HIS A 76 -12.60 7.47 -1.63
CA HIS A 76 -12.27 6.09 -1.95
C HIS A 76 -11.01 6.07 -2.82
N SER A 77 -9.87 5.66 -2.26
CA SER A 77 -8.58 5.68 -2.98
C SER A 77 -8.44 4.55 -3.99
N GLY A 78 -9.19 3.46 -3.81
CA GLY A 78 -8.97 2.20 -4.51
C GLY A 78 -7.65 1.50 -4.13
N ASP A 79 -6.97 1.96 -3.08
CA ASP A 79 -5.80 1.30 -2.49
C ASP A 79 -6.20 0.50 -1.25
N ALA A 80 -5.65 -0.69 -1.10
CA ALA A 80 -5.81 -1.55 0.05
C ALA A 80 -4.69 -1.34 1.06
N GLY A 81 -5.04 -1.32 2.35
CA GLY A 81 -4.08 -1.15 3.42
C GLY A 81 -4.53 -1.72 4.75
N TYR A 82 -3.65 -1.60 5.73
CA TYR A 82 -3.94 -1.92 7.13
C TYR A 82 -3.16 -1.01 8.08
N PHE A 83 -3.64 -0.89 9.31
CA PHE A 83 -2.91 -0.19 10.37
C PHE A 83 -2.05 -1.16 11.17
N THR A 84 -0.81 -0.77 11.46
CA THR A 84 0.02 -1.45 12.45
C THR A 84 -0.50 -1.19 13.86
N LYS A 85 -0.01 -1.97 14.84
CA LYS A 85 -0.35 -1.78 16.26
C LYS A 85 0.00 -0.37 16.78
N ASP A 86 1.03 0.25 16.19
CA ASP A 86 1.50 1.59 16.56
C ASP A 86 0.80 2.70 15.76
N GLY A 87 -0.24 2.36 15.01
CA GLY A 87 -1.09 3.28 14.26
C GLY A 87 -0.51 3.76 12.93
N HIS A 88 0.55 3.13 12.41
CA HIS A 88 1.09 3.45 11.09
C HIS A 88 0.24 2.79 10.00
N LEU A 89 0.00 3.49 8.90
CA LEU A 89 -0.67 2.94 7.72
C LEU A 89 0.34 2.16 6.88
N VAL A 90 0.00 0.95 6.50
CA VAL A 90 0.72 0.15 5.49
C VAL A 90 -0.17 0.08 4.26
N VAL A 91 0.36 0.54 3.13
CA VAL A 91 -0.29 0.41 1.81
C VAL A 91 0.22 -0.87 1.19
N ILE A 92 -0.69 -1.75 0.82
CA ILE A 92 -0.33 -3.04 0.25
C ILE A 92 -0.31 -2.93 -1.28
N ASP A 93 -1.46 -2.61 -1.89
CA ASP A 93 -1.67 -2.63 -3.35
C ASP A 93 -3.00 -1.97 -3.71
N ARG A 94 -3.43 -2.02 -4.97
CA ARG A 94 -4.80 -1.68 -5.38
C ARG A 94 -5.77 -2.74 -4.87
N VAL A 95 -6.96 -2.30 -4.45
CA VAL A 95 -8.04 -3.19 -3.97
C VAL A 95 -8.37 -4.29 -4.98
N LYS A 96 -8.36 -3.97 -6.28
CA LYS A 96 -8.63 -4.93 -7.37
C LYS A 96 -7.55 -5.99 -7.55
N ASP A 97 -6.34 -5.73 -7.07
CA ASP A 97 -5.16 -6.58 -7.25
C ASP A 97 -4.88 -7.43 -5.99
N VAL A 98 -5.63 -7.21 -4.90
CA VAL A 98 -5.61 -8.06 -3.70
C VAL A 98 -6.25 -9.43 -3.99
N MET A 99 -5.53 -10.48 -3.62
CA MET A 99 -5.94 -11.87 -3.73
C MET A 99 -6.37 -12.45 -2.37
N HIS A 100 -7.07 -13.58 -2.41
CA HIS A 100 -7.54 -14.27 -1.21
C HIS A 100 -7.11 -15.74 -1.22
N LEU A 101 -6.62 -16.21 -0.07
CA LEU A 101 -6.51 -17.64 0.21
C LEU A 101 -7.91 -18.24 0.45
N ASN A 102 -8.00 -19.57 0.49
CA ASN A 102 -9.25 -20.30 0.74
C ASN A 102 -9.87 -19.99 2.12
N ASP A 103 -9.05 -19.60 3.09
CA ASP A 103 -9.48 -19.19 4.44
C ASP A 103 -9.94 -17.71 4.50
N GLY A 104 -9.90 -16.99 3.38
CA GLY A 104 -10.24 -15.58 3.28
C GLY A 104 -9.09 -14.62 3.62
N THR A 105 -7.91 -15.12 3.98
CA THR A 105 -6.72 -14.30 4.22
C THR A 105 -6.37 -13.51 2.96
N ARG A 106 -6.27 -12.19 3.12
CA ARG A 106 -5.96 -11.24 2.04
C ARG A 106 -4.45 -11.09 1.89
N PHE A 107 -3.98 -11.06 0.65
CA PHE A 107 -2.59 -10.76 0.34
C PHE A 107 -2.46 -10.07 -1.02
N SER A 108 -1.40 -9.28 -1.22
CA SER A 108 -0.98 -8.83 -2.55
C SER A 108 0.25 -9.62 -2.98
N PRO A 109 0.24 -10.24 -4.17
CA PRO A 109 1.44 -10.80 -4.76
C PRO A 109 2.54 -9.75 -4.91
N GLN A 110 2.21 -8.58 -5.46
CA GLN A 110 3.18 -7.54 -5.78
C GLN A 110 3.86 -7.00 -4.51
N PHE A 111 3.11 -6.85 -3.41
CA PHE A 111 3.67 -6.46 -2.12
C PHE A 111 4.73 -7.47 -1.63
N ILE A 112 4.42 -8.77 -1.68
CA ILE A 112 5.34 -9.83 -1.26
C ILE A 112 6.54 -9.91 -2.20
N GLU A 113 6.31 -9.88 -3.51
CA GLU A 113 7.35 -9.92 -4.53
C GLU A 113 8.33 -8.75 -4.39
N ASN A 114 7.83 -7.53 -4.21
CA ASN A 114 8.67 -6.35 -4.03
C ASN A 114 9.48 -6.45 -2.74
N LYS A 115 8.87 -6.91 -1.65
CA LYS A 115 9.57 -7.10 -0.37
C LYS A 115 10.67 -8.16 -0.48
N LEU A 116 10.44 -9.25 -1.22
CA LEU A 116 11.45 -10.26 -1.49
C LEU A 116 12.58 -9.72 -2.39
N LYS A 117 12.25 -8.95 -3.43
CA LYS A 117 13.23 -8.33 -4.36
C LYS A 117 14.10 -7.24 -3.72
N PHE A 118 13.82 -6.81 -2.49
CA PHE A 118 14.80 -6.01 -1.72
C PHE A 118 16.07 -6.80 -1.37
N SER A 119 16.00 -8.13 -1.36
CA SER A 119 17.19 -8.96 -1.21
C SER A 119 18.08 -8.85 -2.47
N PRO A 120 19.38 -8.53 -2.33
CA PRO A 120 20.29 -8.46 -3.47
C PRO A 120 20.55 -9.84 -4.12
N TYR A 121 20.05 -10.92 -3.50
CA TYR A 121 20.17 -12.29 -4.00
C TYR A 121 18.98 -12.74 -4.84
N ILE A 122 17.90 -11.95 -4.90
CA ILE A 122 16.68 -12.27 -5.64
C ILE A 122 16.61 -11.36 -6.86
N LYS A 123 16.68 -11.96 -8.05
CA LYS A 123 16.56 -11.25 -9.33
C LYS A 123 15.10 -11.02 -9.70
N GLU A 124 14.29 -12.08 -9.64
CA GLU A 124 12.86 -12.01 -9.90
C GLU A 124 12.09 -12.86 -8.89
N CYS A 125 10.85 -12.46 -8.62
CA CYS A 125 9.93 -13.21 -7.78
C CYS A 125 8.53 -13.12 -8.35
N VAL A 126 7.82 -14.24 -8.37
CA VAL A 126 6.39 -14.32 -8.70
C VAL A 126 5.67 -15.02 -7.56
N CYS A 127 4.66 -14.39 -6.99
CA CYS A 127 3.84 -14.95 -5.91
C CYS A 127 2.49 -15.43 -6.45
N LEU A 128 2.06 -16.59 -5.98
CA LEU A 128 0.81 -17.25 -6.34
C LEU A 128 0.10 -17.68 -5.06
N GLY A 129 -1.22 -17.61 -5.04
CA GLY A 129 -1.97 -18.00 -3.85
C GLY A 129 -3.48 -17.80 -3.96
N ASN A 130 -3.97 -17.08 -4.97
CA ASN A 130 -5.41 -16.87 -5.12
C ASN A 130 -6.17 -18.20 -5.17
N GLN A 131 -7.16 -18.35 -4.29
CA GLN A 131 -7.98 -19.57 -4.14
C GLN A 131 -7.13 -20.82 -3.86
N ARG A 132 -6.11 -20.67 -2.99
CA ARG A 132 -5.27 -21.77 -2.49
C ARG A 132 -5.18 -21.73 -0.97
N ASP A 133 -4.67 -22.80 -0.37
CA ASP A 133 -4.52 -22.91 1.09
C ASP A 133 -3.29 -22.15 1.62
N PHE A 134 -2.35 -21.80 0.75
CA PHE A 134 -1.13 -21.08 1.11
C PHE A 134 -0.60 -20.24 -0.06
N ILE A 135 0.20 -19.23 0.29
CA ILE A 135 0.97 -18.43 -0.67
C ILE A 135 2.25 -19.18 -1.02
N ALA A 136 2.58 -19.27 -2.30
CA ALA A 136 3.82 -19.82 -2.81
C ALA A 136 4.54 -18.78 -3.68
N SER A 137 5.87 -18.77 -3.63
CA SER A 137 6.70 -17.87 -4.43
C SER A 137 7.67 -18.65 -5.30
N MET A 138 7.73 -18.32 -6.59
CA MET A 138 8.78 -18.77 -7.49
C MET A 138 9.86 -17.70 -7.54
N ILE A 139 11.08 -18.06 -7.16
CA ILE A 139 12.21 -17.13 -7.04
C ILE A 139 13.25 -17.45 -8.12
N CYS A 140 13.65 -16.44 -8.88
CA CYS A 140 14.84 -16.45 -9.71
C CYS A 140 15.98 -15.79 -8.93
N ILE A 141 17.03 -16.53 -8.65
CA ILE A 141 18.20 -16.00 -7.94
C ILE A 141 19.02 -15.06 -8.82
N ASP A 142 19.64 -14.05 -8.21
CA ASP A 142 20.70 -13.28 -8.85
C ASP A 142 22.01 -14.07 -8.80
N TYR A 143 22.23 -14.89 -9.83
CA TYR A 143 23.38 -15.79 -9.89
C TYR A 143 24.74 -15.04 -9.74
N PRO A 144 24.99 -13.89 -10.40
CA PRO A 144 26.21 -13.10 -10.16
C PRO A 144 26.43 -12.67 -8.71
N ASN A 145 25.40 -12.26 -7.99
CA ASN A 145 25.53 -11.84 -6.59
C ASN A 145 25.67 -13.04 -5.64
N VAL A 146 24.87 -14.09 -5.84
CA VAL A 146 24.92 -15.32 -5.04
C VAL A 146 26.29 -16.00 -5.18
N GLY A 147 26.82 -16.11 -6.40
CA GLY A 147 28.11 -16.76 -6.66
C GLY A 147 29.34 -16.00 -6.15
N LYS A 148 29.19 -14.74 -5.71
CA LYS A 148 30.28 -14.01 -5.01
C LYS A 148 30.28 -14.27 -3.50
N TRP A 149 29.16 -14.73 -2.97
CA TRP A 149 28.99 -15.02 -1.55
C TRP A 149 29.37 -16.47 -1.20
N ALA A 150 29.07 -17.42 -2.09
CA ALA A 150 29.36 -18.85 -1.93
C ALA A 150 30.67 -19.29 -2.61
#